data_AF-A0A2P2JRX6-F1
#
_entry.id   AF-A0A2P2JRX6-F1
#
_cell.length_a   1.000
_cell.length_b   1.000
_cell.length_c   1.000
_cell.angle_alpha   90.00
_cell.angle_beta   90.00
_cell.angle_gamma   90.00
#
_symmetry.space_group_name_H-M   'P 1'
#
loop_
_entity.id
_entity.type
_entity.pdbx_description
1 polymer ?
#
loop_
_entity_poly.entity_id
_entity_poly.type
_entity_poly.pdbx_seq_one_letter_code
_entity_poly.pdbx_strand_id
1 'polypeptide(L)'
;MAIMSRMYPCKDCADHFKEVLRANPVQAGSQAEFSQWLCHVHNVVNRSLGKLIFPCERVDARWGKLECEQRACDVQGDTTAFHKV
;
A
#
# COMPACT_ATOMS: atom_id res chain seq x y z
N MET A 1 -11.08 3.91 15.68
CA MET A 1 -11.93 3.92 14.46
C MET A 1 -11.43 2.85 13.49
N ALA A 2 -12.30 1.99 12.94
CA ALA A 2 -11.90 0.93 12.00
C ALA A 2 -12.97 0.66 10.92
N ILE A 3 -13.63 1.72 10.44
CA ILE A 3 -14.79 1.61 9.54
C ILE A 3 -14.45 0.90 8.22
N MET A 4 -13.24 1.11 7.69
CA MET A 4 -12.80 0.49 6.44
C MET A 4 -12.83 -1.05 6.52
N SER A 5 -12.41 -1.64 7.64
CA SER A 5 -12.45 -3.09 7.87
C SER A 5 -13.86 -3.68 8.03
N ARG A 6 -14.90 -2.84 8.10
CA ARG A 6 -16.31 -3.26 8.23
C ARG A 6 -17.10 -3.03 6.94
N MET A 7 -16.72 -2.01 6.18
CA MET A 7 -17.41 -1.60 4.95
C MET A 7 -16.78 -2.21 3.69
N TYR A 8 -15.62 -2.87 3.81
CA TYR A 8 -14.98 -3.50 2.66
C TYR A 8 -15.89 -4.62 2.10
N PRO A 9 -16.34 -4.54 0.83
CA PRO A 9 -17.38 -5.44 0.32
C PRO A 9 -16.98 -6.92 0.27
N CYS A 10 -15.69 -7.20 0.15
CA CYS A 10 -15.16 -8.56 0.22
C CYS A 10 -15.03 -9.00 1.68
N LYS A 11 -15.85 -9.99 2.10
CA LYS A 11 -15.88 -10.51 3.48
C LYS A 11 -14.52 -11.01 3.95
N ASP A 12 -13.89 -11.92 3.21
CA ASP A 12 -12.61 -12.53 3.62
C ASP A 12 -11.50 -11.48 3.70
N CYS A 13 -11.48 -10.54 2.75
CA CYS A 13 -10.56 -9.41 2.75
C CYS A 13 -10.78 -8.51 3.98
N ALA A 14 -12.03 -8.24 4.33
CA ALA A 14 -12.41 -7.41 5.48
C ALA A 14 -12.00 -8.08 6.80
N ASP A 15 -12.26 -9.38 6.95
CA ASP A 15 -11.92 -10.16 8.14
C ASP A 15 -10.40 -10.25 8.32
N HIS A 16 -9.64 -10.54 7.26
CA HIS A 16 -8.18 -10.47 7.27
C HIS A 16 -7.68 -9.05 7.61
N PHE A 17 -8.28 -8.01 7.04
CA PHE A 17 -7.86 -6.63 7.32
C PHE A 17 -8.07 -6.24 8.78
N LYS A 18 -9.09 -6.78 9.48
CA LYS A 18 -9.24 -6.57 10.93
C LYS A 18 -8.04 -7.10 11.71
N GLU A 19 -7.50 -8.25 11.33
CA GLU A 19 -6.32 -8.85 11.97
C GLU A 19 -5.07 -8.02 11.69
N VAL A 20 -4.89 -7.61 10.43
CA VAL A 20 -3.80 -6.72 10.02
C VAL A 20 -3.82 -5.42 10.82
N LEU A 21 -4.99 -4.79 11.01
CA LEU A 21 -5.14 -3.56 11.80
C LEU A 21 -4.85 -3.76 13.30
N ARG A 22 -5.14 -4.94 13.87
CA ARG A 22 -4.80 -5.24 15.27
C ARG A 22 -3.29 -5.35 15.46
N ALA A 23 -2.60 -5.99 14.52
CA ALA A 23 -1.15 -6.14 14.57
C ALA A 23 -0.38 -4.88 14.14
N ASN A 24 -1.01 -4.02 13.32
CA ASN A 24 -0.40 -2.80 12.77
C ASN A 24 -1.31 -1.59 13.03
N PRO A 25 -1.33 -1.04 14.26
CA PRO A 25 -2.18 0.10 14.60
C PRO A 25 -1.97 1.28 13.66
N VAL A 26 -3.07 1.93 13.26
CA VAL A 26 -3.07 3.07 12.33
C VAL A 26 -2.21 4.20 12.88
N GLN A 27 -1.23 4.63 12.09
CA GLN A 27 -0.44 5.84 12.34
C GLN A 27 -0.94 6.95 11.42
N ALA A 28 -1.50 8.02 11.97
CA ALA A 28 -2.18 9.08 11.21
C ALA A 28 -1.95 10.49 11.77
N GLY A 29 -0.80 10.73 12.42
CA GLY A 29 -0.38 12.02 12.94
C GLY A 29 0.11 12.99 11.87
N SER A 30 0.49 12.52 10.69
CA SER A 30 0.82 13.35 9.53
C SER A 30 0.54 12.63 8.20
N GLN A 31 0.56 13.38 7.08
CA GLN A 31 0.44 12.78 5.75
C GLN A 31 1.56 11.78 5.47
N ALA A 32 2.82 12.13 5.77
CA ALA A 32 3.97 11.26 5.51
C ALA A 32 3.89 9.96 6.33
N GLU A 33 3.56 10.08 7.61
CA GLU A 33 3.39 8.93 8.50
C GLU A 33 2.26 8.01 8.03
N PHE A 34 1.10 8.58 7.65
CA PHE A 34 -0.03 7.80 7.16
C PHE A 34 0.26 7.11 5.83
N SER A 35 0.94 7.80 4.89
CA SER A 35 1.35 7.22 3.61
C SER A 35 2.28 6.03 3.81
N GLN A 36 3.27 6.15 4.71
CA GLN A 36 4.19 5.05 5.03
C GLN A 36 3.46 3.88 5.68
N TRP A 37 2.63 4.14 6.70
CA TRP A 37 1.83 3.11 7.34
C TRP A 37 0.95 2.35 6.34
N LEU A 38 0.27 3.08 5.45
CA LEU A 38 -0.59 2.49 4.43
C LEU A 38 0.21 1.62 3.46
N CYS A 39 1.40 2.06 3.04
CA CYS A 39 2.30 1.26 2.21
C CYS A 39 2.72 -0.05 2.89
N HIS A 40 3.17 0.03 4.15
CA HIS A 40 3.59 -1.16 4.90
C HIS A 40 2.44 -2.16 5.08
N VAL A 41 1.25 -1.69 5.42
CA VAL A 41 0.05 -2.52 5.55
C VAL A 41 -0.37 -3.13 4.20
N HIS A 42 -0.27 -2.39 3.10
CA HIS A 42 -0.49 -2.96 1.76
C HIS A 42 0.52 -4.09 1.48
N ASN A 43 1.77 -3.93 1.89
CA ASN A 43 2.80 -4.96 1.73
C ASN A 43 2.60 -6.20 2.61
N VAL A 44 1.91 -6.09 3.75
CA VAL A 44 1.46 -7.28 4.51
C VAL A 44 0.52 -8.13 3.65
N VAL A 45 -0.43 -7.48 2.96
CA VAL A 45 -1.35 -8.16 2.03
C VAL A 45 -0.64 -8.67 0.78
N ASN A 46 0.32 -7.92 0.22
CA ASN A 46 1.13 -8.41 -0.91
C ASN A 46 1.86 -9.70 -0.53
N ARG A 47 2.50 -9.74 0.64
CA ARG A 47 3.18 -10.93 1.15
C ARG A 47 2.22 -12.10 1.32
N SER A 48 1.04 -11.89 1.91
CA SER A 48 0.05 -12.97 2.11
C SER A 48 -0.45 -13.57 0.80
N LEU A 49 -0.43 -12.79 -0.29
CA LEU A 49 -0.86 -13.21 -1.63
C LEU A 49 0.30 -13.61 -2.56
N GLY A 50 1.55 -13.64 -2.07
CA GLY A 50 2.73 -13.96 -2.89
C GLY A 50 3.06 -12.90 -3.95
N LYS A 51 2.62 -11.65 -3.77
CA LYS A 51 2.93 -10.52 -4.66
C LYS A 51 4.27 -9.89 -4.30
N LEU A 52 4.87 -9.19 -5.28
CA LEU A 52 6.08 -8.40 -5.05
C LEU A 52 5.85 -7.33 -3.98
N ILE A 53 6.88 -7.07 -3.18
CA ILE A 53 6.88 -6.01 -2.18
C ILE A 53 7.12 -4.68 -2.86
N PHE A 54 6.27 -3.70 -2.59
CA PHE A 54 6.44 -2.34 -3.07
C PHE A 54 7.48 -1.60 -2.21
N PRO A 55 8.47 -0.90 -2.79
CA PRO A 55 9.44 -0.11 -2.03
C PRO A 55 8.79 1.15 -1.45
N CYS A 56 8.54 1.18 -0.13
CA CYS A 56 7.79 2.26 0.52
C CYS A 56 8.52 3.61 0.50
N GLU A 57 9.81 3.64 0.21
CA GLU A 57 10.59 4.85 -0.07
C GLU A 57 10.03 5.60 -1.30
N ARG A 58 9.30 4.88 -2.17
CA ARG A 58 8.68 5.42 -3.39
C ARG A 58 7.18 5.69 -3.25
N VAL A 59 6.62 5.64 -2.04
CA VAL A 59 5.17 5.83 -1.84
C VAL A 59 4.70 7.20 -2.32
N ASP A 60 5.45 8.26 -2.03
CA ASP A 60 5.11 9.61 -2.47
C ASP A 60 5.35 9.82 -3.96
N ALA A 61 6.37 9.16 -4.54
CA ALA A 61 6.56 9.15 -5.98
C ALA A 61 5.34 8.54 -6.71
N ARG A 62 4.72 7.51 -6.13
CA ARG A 62 3.59 6.80 -6.73
C ARG A 62 2.24 7.47 -6.48
N TRP A 63 2.01 7.99 -5.27
CA TRP A 63 0.70 8.43 -4.76
C TRP A 63 0.73 9.79 -4.04
N GLY A 64 1.89 10.43 -3.99
CA GLY A 64 2.08 11.73 -3.34
C GLY A 64 1.58 12.89 -4.20
N LYS A 65 2.18 14.06 -3.99
CA LYS A 65 1.78 15.30 -4.68
C LYS A 65 2.06 15.21 -6.18
N LEU A 66 1.29 15.94 -6.98
CA LEU A 66 1.46 16.06 -8.44
C LEU A 66 2.76 16.77 -8.86
N GLU A 67 3.59 17.20 -7.90
CA GLU A 67 4.87 17.85 -8.17
C GLU A 67 5.95 16.79 -8.40
N CYS A 68 6.28 16.58 -9.67
CA CYS A 68 7.29 15.63 -10.11
C CYS A 68 8.48 16.37 -10.72
N GLU A 69 9.35 16.91 -9.88
CA GLU A 69 10.54 17.60 -10.36
C GLU A 69 11.46 16.63 -11.11
N GLN A 70 11.86 17.01 -12.31
CA GLN A 70 12.78 16.24 -13.16
C GLN A 70 12.38 14.77 -13.38
N ARG A 71 11.07 14.45 -13.32
CA ARG A 71 10.55 13.07 -13.47
C ARG A 71 11.04 12.10 -12.38
N ALA A 72 11.53 12.60 -11.24
CA ALA A 72 12.04 11.77 -10.14
C ALA A 72 10.96 10.87 -9.50
N CYS A 73 9.68 11.21 -9.70
CA CYS A 73 8.55 10.40 -9.24
C CYS A 73 8.17 9.25 -10.19
N ASP A 74 8.79 9.12 -11.37
CA ASP A 74 8.46 8.10 -12.37
C ASP A 74 8.63 6.70 -11.78
N VAL A 75 7.53 6.06 -11.42
CA VAL A 75 7.53 4.64 -11.02
C VAL A 75 7.81 3.78 -12.24
N GLN A 76 9.03 3.28 -12.34
CA GLN A 76 9.42 2.30 -13.35
C GLN A 76 8.54 1.06 -13.18
N GLY A 77 7.56 0.89 -14.06
CA GLY A 77 6.87 -0.37 -14.22
C GLY A 77 7.79 -1.32 -14.96
N ASP A 78 8.23 -2.40 -14.30
CA ASP A 78 8.89 -3.49 -15.00
C ASP A 78 7.86 -4.23 -15.85
N THR A 79 7.78 -3.90 -17.13
CA THR A 79 6.91 -4.57 -18.12
C THR A 79 7.45 -5.92 -18.55
N THR A 80 8.64 -6.34 -18.08
CA THR A 80 9.29 -7.58 -18.55
C THR A 80 8.65 -8.85 -18.00
N ALA A 81 7.86 -8.76 -16.92
CA ALA A 81 7.20 -9.92 -16.32
C ALA A 81 5.78 -10.20 -16.87
N PHE A 82 5.14 -9.25 -17.57
CA PHE A 82 3.78 -9.41 -18.09
C PHE A 82 3.69 -10.04 -19.50
N HIS A 83 4.82 -10.27 -20.17
CA HIS A 83 4.88 -10.86 -21.53
C HIS A 83 5.47 -12.28 -21.57
N LYS A 84 5.56 -12.98 -20.43
CA LYS A 84 5.86 -14.42 -20.41
C LYS A 84 4.62 -15.23 -20.01
N VAL A 85 3.64 -15.25 -20.92
CA VAL A 85 2.69 -16.36 -21.10
C VAL A 85 2.59 -16.60 -22.60
#